data_AF-A0A1G6AZD3-F1
#
_entry.id   AF-A0A1G6AZD3-F1
#
_cell.length_a   1.000
_cell.length_b   1.000
_cell.length_c   1.000
_cell.angle_alpha   90.00
_cell.angle_beta   90.00
_cell.angle_gamma   90.00
#
_symmetry.space_group_name_H-M   'P 1'
#
loop_
_entity.id
_entity.type
_entity.pdbx_description
1 polymer ?
#
loop_
_entity_poly.entity_id
_entity_poly.type
_entity_poly.pdbx_seq_one_letter_code
_entity_poly.pdbx_strand_id
1 'polypeptide(L)' 'MTPAKKAFRWVFGICLGLGVLLGLVKLVAPDAASVTWNGAEMTGLGAIAVAGGIGAFFGLIFGLIIAGIVKLATRGSAKA' A
#
# COMPACT_ATOMS: atom_id res chain seq x y z
N MET A 1 10.10 16.91 -8.96
CA MET A 1 9.93 15.64 -8.23
C MET A 1 10.66 14.54 -9.00
N THR A 2 11.54 13.75 -8.40
CA THR A 2 12.32 12.74 -9.14
C THR A 2 11.43 11.59 -9.65
N PRO A 3 11.78 10.92 -10.77
CA PRO A 3 11.02 9.78 -11.29
C PRO A 3 10.85 8.67 -10.24
N ALA A 4 11.91 8.39 -9.46
CA ALA A 4 11.90 7.43 -8.36
C ALA A 4 10.88 7.81 -7.26
N LYS A 5 10.82 9.10 -6.88
CA LYS A 5 9.85 9.58 -5.88
C LYS A 5 8.42 9.51 -6.41
N LYS A 6 8.22 9.74 -7.72
CA LYS A 6 6.91 9.59 -8.36
C LYS A 6 6.46 8.14 -8.35
N ALA A 7 7.32 7.21 -8.76
CA ALA A 7 7.04 5.78 -8.75
C ALA A 7 6.73 5.26 -7.33
N PHE A 8 7.54 5.64 -6.33
CA PHE A 8 7.25 5.34 -4.93
C PHE A 8 5.85 5.78 -4.53
N ARG A 9 5.49 7.04 -4.81
CA ARG A 9 4.23 7.63 -4.36
C ARG A 9 3.01 6.96 -5.00
N TRP A 10 3.13 6.53 -6.25
CA TRP A 10 2.08 5.76 -6.93
C TRP A 10 1.90 4.37 -6.32
N VAL A 11 3.01 3.63 -6.17
CA VAL A 11 2.96 2.26 -5.62
C VAL A 11 2.47 2.27 -4.18
N PHE A 12 3.02 3.15 -3.35
CA PHE A 12 2.60 3.32 -1.96
C PHE A 12 1.12 3.72 -1.89
N GLY A 13 0.70 4.70 -2.70
CA GLY A 13 -0.69 5.16 -2.72
C GLY A 13 -1.69 4.08 -3.15
N ILE A 14 -1.35 3.26 -4.14
CA ILE A 14 -2.21 2.15 -4.60
C ILE A 14 -2.32 1.08 -3.50
N CYS A 15 -1.20 0.63 -2.94
CA CYS A 15 -1.23 -0.38 -1.88
C CYS A 15 -1.96 0.10 -0.62
N LEU A 16 -1.71 1.35 -0.20
CA LEU A 16 -2.44 1.96 0.90
C LEU A 16 -3.94 2.09 0.59
N GLY A 17 -4.27 2.57 -0.60
CA GLY A 17 -5.64 2.73 -1.06
C GLY A 17 -6.41 1.42 -1.09
N LEU A 18 -5.80 0.35 -1.60
CA LEU A 18 -6.40 -0.99 -1.60
C LEU A 18 -6.62 -1.52 -0.17
N GLY A 19 -5.65 -1.33 0.73
CA GLY A 19 -5.79 -1.73 2.14
C GLY A 19 -6.92 -0.99 2.86
N VAL A 20 -7.00 0.33 2.66
CA VAL A 20 -8.09 1.15 3.22
C VAL A 20 -9.43 0.76 2.61
N LEU A 21 -9.49 0.52 1.29
CA LEU A 21 -10.70 0.13 0.59
C LEU A 21 -11.22 -1.24 1.08
N LEU A 22 -10.34 -2.21 1.32
CA LEU A 22 -10.69 -3.48 1.96
C LEU A 22 -11.29 -3.27 3.36
N GLY A 23 -10.70 -2.39 4.16
CA GLY A 23 -11.24 -2.01 5.46
C GLY A 23 -12.63 -1.36 5.37
N LEU A 24 -12.83 -0.47 4.39
CA LEU A 24 -14.12 0.19 4.15
C LEU A 24 -15.17 -0.81 3.65
N VAL A 25 -14.78 -1.76 2.79
CA VAL A 25 -15.67 -2.85 2.35
C VAL A 25 -16.10 -3.69 3.54
N LYS A 26 -15.18 -4.07 4.44
CA LYS A 26 -15.53 -4.78 5.69
C LYS A 26 -16.46 -3.94 6.59
N LEU A 27 -16.29 -2.61 6.62
CA LEU A 27 -17.12 -1.72 7.43
C LEU A 27 -18.58 -1.68 6.90
N VAL A 28 -18.76 -1.57 5.59
CA VAL A 28 -20.08 -1.43 4.96
C VAL A 28 -20.76 -2.79 4.71
N ALA A 29 -19.97 -3.80 4.35
CA ALA A 29 -20.39 -5.16 4.02
C ALA A 29 -19.49 -6.15 4.77
N PRO A 30 -19.79 -6.45 6.05
CA PRO A 30 -18.93 -7.28 6.91
C PRO A 30 -18.75 -8.70 6.38
N ASP A 31 -19.68 -9.23 5.59
CA ASP A 31 -19.57 -10.58 5.02
C ASP A 31 -18.82 -10.63 3.69
N ALA A 32 -18.51 -9.47 3.08
CA ALA A 32 -17.84 -9.39 1.79
C ALA A 32 -16.30 -9.50 1.87
N ALA A 33 -15.74 -9.30 3.06
CA ALA A 33 -14.30 -9.38 3.29
C ALA A 33 -14.01 -9.94 4.70
N SER A 34 -12.88 -10.62 4.89
CA SER A 34 -12.41 -11.04 6.21
C SER A 34 -11.11 -10.32 6.54
N VAL A 35 -11.11 -9.52 7.60
CA VAL A 35 -9.90 -8.88 8.15
C VAL A 35 -9.62 -9.53 9.49
N THR A 36 -8.63 -10.43 9.52
CA THR A 36 -8.22 -11.12 10.74
C THR A 36 -6.88 -10.58 11.22
N TRP A 37 -6.76 -10.38 12.53
CA TRP A 37 -5.51 -10.00 13.17
C TRP A 37 -5.31 -10.84 14.42
N ASN A 38 -4.21 -11.59 14.45
CA ASN A 38 -3.87 -12.48 15.57
C ASN A 38 -4.99 -13.47 15.94
N GLY A 39 -5.68 -14.02 14.93
CA GLY A 39 -6.76 -15.00 15.12
C GLY A 39 -8.14 -14.42 15.46
N ALA A 40 -8.25 -13.11 15.71
CA ALA A 40 -9.53 -12.44 15.91
C ALA A 40 -10.00 -11.74 14.63
N GLU A 41 -11.30 -11.82 14.32
CA GLU A 41 -11.89 -10.97 13.30
C GLU A 41 -11.98 -9.53 13.81
N MET A 42 -11.39 -8.63 13.02
CA MET A 42 -11.46 -7.20 13.28
C MET A 42 -12.67 -6.62 12.57
N THR A 43 -13.44 -5.80 13.29
CA THR A 43 -14.63 -5.11 12.77
C THR A 43 -14.50 -3.60 12.97
N GLY A 44 -15.36 -2.85 12.29
CA GLY A 44 -15.42 -1.39 12.45
C GLY A 44 -14.10 -0.69 12.07
N LEU A 45 -13.73 0.30 12.89
CA LEU A 45 -12.48 1.06 12.74
C LEU A 45 -11.22 0.19 12.89
N GLY A 46 -11.29 -0.91 13.66
CA GLY A 46 -10.16 -1.84 13.82
C GLY A 46 -9.82 -2.55 12.51
N ALA A 47 -10.82 -2.94 11.72
CA ALA A 47 -10.63 -3.54 10.42
C ALA A 47 -9.93 -2.59 9.44
N ILE A 48 -10.31 -1.31 9.46
CA ILE A 48 -9.69 -0.27 8.61
C ILE A 48 -8.25 -0.02 9.01
N ALA A 49 -7.96 0.09 10.31
CA ALA A 49 -6.60 0.31 10.80
C ALA A 49 -5.68 -0.87 10.44
N VAL A 50 -6.15 -2.10 10.61
CA VAL A 50 -5.38 -3.32 10.27
C VAL A 50 -5.18 -3.45 8.76
N ALA A 51 -6.25 -3.38 7.98
CA ALA A 51 -6.16 -3.53 6.52
C ALA A 51 -5.35 -2.39 5.88
N GLY A 52 -5.55 -1.16 6.36
CA GLY A 52 -4.77 0.01 5.96
C GLY A 52 -3.30 -0.10 6.37
N GLY A 53 -3.01 -0.58 7.59
CA GLY A 53 -1.65 -0.81 8.08
C GLY A 53 -0.90 -1.86 7.25
N ILE A 54 -1.56 -2.97 6.93
CA ILE A 54 -1.01 -4.01 6.04
C ILE A 54 -0.76 -3.44 4.64
N GLY A 55 -1.72 -2.70 4.08
CA GLY A 55 -1.57 -2.03 2.79
C GLY A 55 -0.42 -1.02 2.76
N ALA A 56 -0.26 -0.24 3.84
CA ALA A 56 0.84 0.70 4.02
C ALA A 56 2.20 -0.01 4.08
N PHE A 57 2.28 -1.12 4.83
CA PHE A 57 3.50 -1.90 4.98
C PHE A 57 3.97 -2.48 3.64
N PHE A 58 3.09 -3.15 2.91
CA PHE A 58 3.41 -3.65 1.58
C PHE A 58 3.71 -2.51 0.60
N GLY A 59 2.95 -1.41 0.67
CA GLY A 59 3.20 -0.22 -0.13
C GLY A 59 4.58 0.39 0.11
N LEU A 60 5.08 0.37 1.35
CA LEU A 60 6.43 0.82 1.68
C LEU A 60 7.49 -0.10 1.06
N ILE A 61 7.34 -1.41 1.23
CA ILE A 61 8.30 -2.39 0.71
C ILE A 61 8.36 -2.32 -0.82
N PHE A 62 7.22 -2.52 -1.49
CA PHE A 62 7.18 -2.51 -2.96
C PHE A 62 7.50 -1.12 -3.52
N GLY A 63 7.05 -0.06 -2.84
CA GLY A 63 7.37 1.31 -3.20
C GLY A 63 8.88 1.57 -3.19
N LEU A 64 9.59 1.14 -2.15
CA LEU A 64 11.05 1.30 -2.04
C LEU A 64 11.78 0.48 -3.09
N ILE A 65 11.37 -0.76 -3.33
CA ILE A 65 11.95 -1.63 -4.37
C ILE A 65 11.81 -0.98 -5.75
N ILE A 66 10.59 -0.58 -6.13
CA ILE A 66 10.34 0.04 -7.43
C ILE A 66 11.06 1.39 -7.55
N ALA A 67 11.07 2.20 -6.49
CA ALA A 67 11.81 3.45 -6.49
C ALA A 67 13.32 3.24 -6.68
N GLY A 68 13.89 2.20 -6.08
CA GLY A 68 15.27 1.77 -6.27
C GLY A 68 15.55 1.38 -7.73
N ILE A 69 14.69 0.55 -8.32
CA ILE A 69 14.79 0.13 -9.73
C ILE A 69 14.72 1.35 -10.65
N VAL A 70 13.72 2.22 -10.47
CA VAL A 70 13.55 3.44 -11.28
C VAL A 70 14.75 4.37 -11.11
N LYS A 71 15.31 4.50 -9.91
CA LYS A 71 16.51 5.30 -9.67
C LYS A 71 17.74 4.73 -10.38
N LEU A 72 17.89 3.41 -10.43
CA LEU A 72 18.99 2.75 -11.16
C LEU A 72 18.83 2.90 -12.68
N ALA A 73 17.61 2.69 -13.19
CA ALA A 73 17.31 2.83 -14.62
C ALA A 73 17.47 4.28 -15.11
N THR A 74 17.02 5.26 -14.33
CA THR A 74 17.14 6.70 -14.67
C THR A 74 18.53 7.27 -14.41
N ARG A 75 19.45 6.51 -13.80
CA ARG A 75 20.83 6.92 -13.53
C ARG A 75 21.65 7.09 -14.82
N GLY A 76 21.31 6.36 -15.88
CA GLY A 76 21.94 6.49 -17.21
C GLY A 76 21.46 7.72 -18.00
N SER A 77 20.19 8.11 -17.87
CA SER A 77 19.63 9.28 -18.57
C SER A 77 20.12 10.62 -18.04
N ALA A 78 20.73 10.67 -16.85
CA ALA A 78 21.30 11.90 -16.30
C ALA A 78 22.69 12.26 -16.89
N LYS A 79 23.26 11.38 -17.73
CA LYS A 79 24.57 11.56 -18.37
C LYS A 79 24.50 11.77 -19.89
N ALA A 80 23.30 11.84 -20.47
CA ALA A 80 23.09 12.08 -21.91
C ALA A 80 22.67 13.54 -22.14
#